data_AF-A0A5D0MSY9-F1
#
_entry.id   AF-A0A5D0MSY9-F1
#
_cell.length_a   1.000
_cell.length_b   1.000
_cell.length_c   1.000
_cell.angle_alpha   90.00
_cell.angle_beta   90.00
_cell.angle_gamma   90.00
#
_symmetry.space_group_name_H-M   'P 1'
#
loop_
_entity.id
_entity.type
_entity.pdbx_description
1 polymer ?
#
loop_
_entity_poly.entity_id
_entity_poly.type
_entity_poly.pdbx_seq_one_letter_code
_entity_poly.pdbx_strand_id
1 'polypeptide(L)' 'MKFTKKGCDYVINQLPEDGYVVFMCSAGGRASEIYYALQDMCGYKQMDRLYYIDAHVNYESGKCTIK' A
#
# COMPACT_ATOMS: atom_id res chain seq x y z
N MET A 1 -7.51 -3.90 12.53
CA MET A 1 -6.09 -3.85 12.92
C MET A 1 -5.82 -2.44 13.45
N LYS A 2 -5.42 -2.24 14.72
CA LYS A 2 -5.07 -0.90 15.24
C LYS A 2 -3.58 -0.68 14.99
N PHE A 3 -3.23 0.18 14.03
CA PHE A 3 -1.84 0.64 13.91
C PHE A 3 -1.49 1.48 15.14
N THR A 4 -0.46 1.06 15.88
CA THR A 4 0.12 1.90 16.93
C THR A 4 1.04 2.94 16.26
N LYS A 5 1.32 4.06 16.94
CA LYS A 5 2.22 5.10 16.41
C LYS A 5 3.56 4.52 15.92
N LYS A 6 4.15 3.57 16.68
CA LYS A 6 5.35 2.83 16.29
C LYS A 6 5.19 2.02 15.00
N GLY A 7 4.00 1.45 14.76
CA GLY A 7 3.69 0.71 13.53
C GLY A 7 3.60 1.62 12.32
N CYS A 8 3.01 2.82 12.47
CA CYS A 8 2.97 3.83 11.41
C CYS A 8 4.39 4.29 11.02
N ASP A 9 5.22 4.64 12.00
CA ASP A 9 6.59 5.09 11.74
C ASP A 9 7.41 4.01 11.04
N TYR A 10 7.25 2.73 11.44
CA TYR A 10 7.92 1.60 10.79
C TYR A 10 7.55 1.47 9.31
N VAL A 11 6.26 1.53 8.97
CA VAL A 11 5.81 1.41 7.57
C VAL A 11 6.23 2.61 6.75
N ILE A 12 6.07 3.83 7.27
CA ILE A 12 6.43 5.06 6.54
C ILE A 12 7.93 5.08 6.21
N ASN A 13 8.79 4.65 7.13
CA ASN A 13 10.25 4.60 6.91
C ASN A 13 10.68 3.53 5.88
N GLN A 14 9.79 2.62 5.48
CA GLN A 14 10.04 1.63 4.44
C GLN A 14 9.59 2.12 3.05
N LEU A 15 8.80 3.19 2.98
CA LEU A 15 8.36 3.75 1.72
C LEU A 15 9.50 4.52 1.06
N PRO A 16 9.62 4.46 -0.28
CA PRO A 16 10.60 5.25 -1.00
C PRO A 16 10.33 6.75 -0.82
N GLU A 17 11.41 7.53 -0.74
CA GLU A 17 11.35 8.99 -0.55
C GLU A 17 10.82 9.72 -1.80
N ASP A 18 10.91 9.09 -2.97
CA ASP A 18 10.47 9.60 -4.27
C ASP A 18 9.78 8.51 -5.12
N GLY A 19 9.18 8.95 -6.23
CA GLY A 19 8.44 8.09 -7.15
C GLY A 19 7.03 7.72 -6.69
N TYR A 20 6.42 6.80 -7.43
CA TYR A 20 5.07 6.29 -7.19
C TYR A 20 5.14 4.95 -6.45
N VAL A 21 4.26 4.78 -5.46
CA VAL A 21 4.12 3.52 -4.73
C VAL A 21 2.78 2.91 -5.09
N VAL A 22 2.82 1.68 -5.61
CA VAL A 22 1.62 0.92 -5.94
C VAL A 22 1.55 -0.30 -5.04
N PHE A 23 0.59 -0.33 -4.12
CA PHE A 23 0.32 -1.49 -3.30
C PHE A 23 -0.44 -2.54 -4.12
N MET A 24 0.01 -3.79 -4.03
CA MET A 24 -0.66 -4.90 -4.71
C MET A 24 -0.85 -6.08 -3.77
N CYS A 25 -2.00 -6.74 -3.89
CA CYS A 25 -2.24 -8.07 -3.35
C CYS A 25 -3.09 -8.87 -4.34
N SER A 26 -3.36 -10.14 -4.04
CA SER A 26 -4.07 -11.05 -4.95
C SER A 26 -5.48 -10.63 -5.34
N ALA A 27 -6.14 -9.78 -4.54
CA ALA A 27 -7.55 -9.40 -4.71
C ALA A 27 -7.84 -7.96 -4.24
N GLY A 28 -6.84 -7.09 -4.17
CA GLY A 28 -6.96 -5.69 -3.73
C GLY A 28 -7.22 -5.45 -2.23
N GLY A 29 -7.87 -6.37 -1.51
CA GLY A 29 -8.32 -6.13 -0.12
C GLY A 29 -7.21 -5.76 0.88
N ARG A 30 -6.05 -6.40 0.84
CA ARG A 30 -4.91 -6.03 1.72
C ARG A 30 -4.22 -4.74 1.27
N ALA A 31 -4.21 -4.49 -0.03
CA ALA A 31 -3.60 -3.30 -0.59
C ALA A 31 -4.40 -2.04 -0.22
N SER A 32 -5.74 -2.12 -0.26
CA SER A 32 -6.62 -1.05 0.19
C SER A 32 -6.54 -0.84 1.70
N GLU A 33 -6.47 -1.91 2.51
CA GLU A 33 -6.28 -1.79 3.97
C GLU A 33 -5.03 -0.98 4.33
N ILE A 34 -3.89 -1.20 3.65
CA ILE A 34 -2.66 -0.42 3.90
C ILE A 34 -2.83 1.01 3.44
N TYR A 35 -3.40 1.23 2.25
CA TYR A 35 -3.65 2.57 1.72
C TYR A 35 -4.49 3.42 2.70
N TYR A 36 -5.62 2.90 3.15
CA TYR A 36 -6.49 3.60 4.09
C TYR A 36 -5.89 3.70 5.50
N ALA A 37 -5.09 2.72 5.94
CA ALA A 37 -4.36 2.86 7.19
C ALA A 37 -3.34 4.02 7.15
N LEU A 38 -2.63 4.19 6.03
CA LEU A 38 -1.70 5.31 5.85
C LEU A 38 -2.43 6.66 5.85
N GLN A 39 -3.60 6.72 5.19
CA GLN A 39 -4.44 7.90 5.14
C GLN A 39 -5.04 8.25 6.51
N ASP A 40 -5.77 7.32 7.11
CA ASP A 40 -6.68 7.60 8.22
C ASP A 40 -6.03 7.39 9.58
N MET A 41 -5.10 6.43 9.71
CA MET A 41 -4.46 6.10 10.99
C MET A 41 -3.08 6.75 11.15
N CYS A 42 -2.29 6.78 10.07
CA CYS A 42 -0.91 7.26 10.13
C CYS A 42 -0.73 8.72 9.68
N GLY A 43 -1.75 9.32 9.06
CA GLY A 43 -1.72 10.72 8.63
C GLY A 43 -0.60 11.02 7.62
N TYR A 44 -0.26 10.04 6.77
CA TYR A 44 0.79 10.19 5.77
C TYR A 44 0.46 11.34 4.82
N LYS A 45 1.46 12.18 4.51
CA LYS A 45 1.23 13.46 3.83
C LYS A 45 1.29 13.37 2.31
N GLN A 46 2.03 12.42 1.78
CA GLN A 46 2.26 12.26 0.34
C GLN A 46 1.27 11.23 -0.23
N MET A 47 -0.03 11.42 -0.02
CA MET A 47 -1.04 10.47 -0.51
C MET A 47 -1.18 10.49 -2.03
N ASP A 48 -0.77 11.58 -2.68
CA ASP A 48 -0.81 11.81 -4.13
C ASP A 48 0.05 10.84 -4.94
N ARG A 49 1.02 10.19 -4.30
CA ARG A 49 1.90 9.18 -4.91
C ARG A 49 1.56 7.74 -4.56
N LEU A 50 0.54 7.53 -3.71
CA LEU A 50 0.13 6.20 -3.29
C LEU A 50 -1.04 5.73 -4.14
N TYR A 51 -0.94 4.50 -4.61
CA TYR A 51 -2.01 3.82 -5.34
C TYR A 51 -2.13 2.40 -4.81
N TYR A 52 -3.28 1.78 -5.06
CA TYR A 52 -3.43 0.35 -4.86
C TYR A 52 -4.16 -0.28 -6.05
N ILE A 53 -3.87 -1.53 -6.33
CA ILE A 53 -4.56 -2.28 -7.39
C ILE A 53 -5.79 -2.93 -6.78
N ASP A 54 -6.97 -2.45 -7.15
CA ASP A 54 -8.25 -3.07 -6.82
C ASP A 54 -8.66 -4.07 -7.91
N ALA A 55 -7.92 -5.16 -8.00
CA ALA A 55 -8.20 -6.22 -8.98
C ALA A 55 -7.64 -7.56 -8.52
N HIS A 56 -8.09 -8.62 -9.19
CA HIS A 56 -7.46 -9.92 -9.07
C HIS A 56 -6.13 -9.92 -9.83
N VAL A 57 -5.02 -9.90 -9.09
CA VAL A 57 -3.68 -9.94 -9.67
C VAL A 57 -3.11 -11.34 -9.53
N ASN A 58 -2.68 -11.91 -10.65
CA ASN A 58 -1.81 -13.08 -10.63
C ASN A 58 -0.35 -12.61 -10.76
N TYR A 59 0.49 -12.99 -9.80
CA TYR A 59 1.92 -12.71 -9.85
C TYR A 59 2.69 -14.01 -10.07
N GLU A 60 3.14 -14.21 -11.30
CA GLU A 60 3.92 -15.39 -11.69
C GLU A 60 5.24 -14.94 -12.31
N SER A 61 6.36 -15.40 -11.75
CA SER A 61 7.71 -15.21 -12.32
C SER A 61 8.06 -13.75 -12.69
N GLY A 62 7.69 -12.78 -11.85
CA GLY A 62 7.97 -11.37 -12.09
C GLY A 62 6.98 -10.65 -13.00
N LYS A 63 5.91 -11.32 -13.45
CA LYS A 63 4.83 -10.70 -14.23
C LYS A 63 3.57 -10.58 -13.38
N CYS A 64 3.05 -9.36 -13.29
CA CYS A 64 1.73 -9.07 -12.75
C CYS A 64 0.72 -9.04 -13.89
N THR A 65 -0.24 -9.95 -13.88
CA THR A 65 -1.36 -9.94 -14.84
C THR A 65 -2.65 -9.68 -14.08
N ILE A 66 -3.41 -8.68 -14.53
CA ILE A 66 -4.76 -8.42 -14.04
C ILE A 66 -5.69 -9.44 -14.71
N LYS A 67 -6.48 -10.15 -13.91
CA LYS A 67 -7.51 -11.10 -14.36
C LYS A 67 -8.88 -10.44 -14.44
#